data_AF-A0AAN8PX68-F1
#
_entry.id   AF-A0AAN8PX68-F1
#
_cell.length_a   1.000
_cell.length_b   1.000
_cell.length_c   1.000
_cell.angle_alpha   90.00
_cell.angle_beta   90.00
_cell.angle_gamma   90.00
#
_symmetry.space_group_name_H-M   'P 1'
#
loop_
_entity.id
_entity.type
_entity.pdbx_description
1 polymer ?
#
loop_
_entity_poly.entity_id
_entity_poly.type
_entity_poly.pdbx_seq_one_letter_code
_entity_poly.pdbx_strand_id
1 'polypeptide(L)' 'MKAIIVVLVFACLAVGLDAAYCPPNIGSGICVITPDSCSSNSDCSGNKICCSQGCGKKCVSGSTSKFRFGFRFGKK' A
#
# COMPACT_ATOMS: atom_id res chain seq x y z
N MET A 1 -25.33 -9.07 22.20
CA MET A 1 -25.47 -8.07 21.12
C MET A 1 -24.43 -6.94 21.19
N LYS A 2 -24.37 -6.10 22.25
CA LYS A 2 -23.42 -4.97 22.31
C LYS A 2 -21.93 -5.38 22.26
N ALA A 3 -21.56 -6.48 22.92
CA ALA A 3 -20.19 -7.00 22.90
C ALA A 3 -19.75 -7.53 21.52
N ILE A 4 -20.67 -8.10 20.74
CA ILE A 4 -20.38 -8.64 19.40
C ILE A 4 -20.05 -7.48 18.45
N ILE A 5 -20.82 -6.40 18.51
CA ILE A 5 -20.57 -5.19 17.72
C ILE A 5 -19.19 -4.60 18.07
N VAL A 6 -18.85 -4.53 19.36
CA VAL A 6 -17.53 -4.06 19.81
C VAL A 6 -16.41 -4.94 19.26
N VAL A 7 -16.54 -6.27 19.33
CA VAL A 7 -15.53 -7.20 18.80
C VAL A 7 -15.35 -7.05 17.29
N LEU A 8 -16.44 -6.92 16.53
CA LEU A 8 -16.39 -6.74 15.08
C LEU A 8 -15.73 -5.40 14.68
N VAL A 9 -16.05 -4.32 15.40
CA VAL A 9 -15.44 -3.00 15.17
C VAL A 9 -13.94 -3.03 15.48
N PHE A 10 -13.53 -3.65 16.59
CA PHE A 10 -12.11 -3.82 16.93
C PHE A 10 -11.35 -4.67 15.91
N ALA A 11 -11.98 -5.75 15.43
CA ALA A 11 -11.40 -6.60 14.40
C ALA A 11 -11.17 -5.82 13.09
N CYS A 12 -12.16 -5.07 12.61
CA CYS A 12 -12.03 -4.25 11.41
C CYS A 12 -10.94 -3.16 11.54
N LEU A 13 -10.82 -2.53 12.72
CA LEU A 13 -9.79 -1.51 12.98
C LEU A 13 -8.37 -2.11 13.07
N ALA A 14 -8.25 -3.38 13.49
CA ALA A 14 -6.97 -4.08 13.60
C ALA A 14 -6.44 -4.58 12.25
N VAL A 15 -7.31 -4.78 11.26
CA VAL A 15 -6.91 -5.08 9.87
C VAL A 15 -6.47 -3.77 9.23
N GLY A 16 -5.22 -3.38 9.51
CA GLY A 16 -4.58 -2.26 8.84
C GLY A 16 -4.52 -2.55 7.34
N LEU A 17 -5.28 -1.79 6.55
CA LEU A 17 -5.14 -1.76 5.10
C LEU A 17 -3.75 -1.26 4.77
N ASP A 18 -2.87 -2.14 4.29
CA ASP A 18 -1.61 -1.76 3.66
C ASP A 18 -1.92 -1.12 2.30
N ALA A 19 -2.39 0.13 2.34
CA ALA A 19 -2.60 0.91 1.13
C ALA A 19 -1.24 1.44 0.65
N ALA A 20 -0.64 0.74 -0.32
CA ALA A 20 0.44 1.26 -1.14
C ALA A 20 -0.15 2.20 -2.21
N TYR A 21 0.35 3.44 -2.31
CA TYR A 21 -0.10 4.41 -3.32
C TYR A 21 0.99 4.77 -4.33
N CYS A 22 0.59 4.80 -5.60
CA CYS A 22 1.40 5.15 -6.75
C CYS A 22 1.60 6.67 -6.87
N PRO A 23 2.85 7.17 -6.96
CA PRO A 23 3.08 8.58 -7.24
C PRO A 23 2.54 8.97 -8.63
N PRO A 24 2.02 10.20 -8.81
CA PRO A 24 1.49 10.66 -10.09
C PRO A 24 2.55 10.56 -11.20
N ASN A 25 2.14 10.05 -12.35
CA ASN A 25 3.02 9.95 -13.51
C ASN A 25 3.07 11.31 -14.24
N ILE A 26 4.23 11.97 -14.24
CA ILE A 26 4.43 13.26 -14.94
C ILE A 26 5.28 13.07 -16.21
N GLY A 27 5.25 11.89 -16.83
CA GLY A 27 6.08 11.57 -17.99
C GLY A 27 5.26 11.15 -19.21
N SER A 28 5.09 12.07 -20.17
CA SER A 28 4.65 11.75 -21.53
C SER A 28 5.88 11.55 -22.41
N GLY A 29 6.10 10.34 -22.94
CA GLY A 29 7.30 10.02 -23.72
C GLY A 29 7.23 8.67 -24.44
N ILE A 30 8.29 8.34 -25.18
CA ILE A 30 8.42 7.09 -25.96
C ILE A 30 8.34 5.89 -25.01
N CYS A 31 7.47 4.93 -25.38
CA CYS A 31 7.32 3.67 -24.67
C CYS A 31 8.55 2.77 -24.90
N VAL A 32 9.36 2.60 -23.87
CA VAL A 32 10.40 1.56 -23.83
C VAL A 32 10.00 0.56 -22.77
N ILE A 33 9.65 -0.66 -23.18
CA ILE A 33 9.38 -1.76 -22.26
C ILE A 33 10.75 -2.24 -21.75
N THR A 34 11.16 -1.73 -20.59
CA THR A 34 12.39 -2.18 -19.93
C THR A 34 12.15 -3.52 -19.21
N PRO A 35 13.17 -4.39 -19.11
CA PRO A 35 13.05 -5.69 -18.44
C PRO A 35 12.78 -5.61 -16.92
N ASP A 36 12.88 -4.42 -16.31
CA ASP A 36 12.52 -4.17 -14.90
C ASP A 36 10.99 -4.09 -14.66
N SER A 37 10.24 -4.87 -15.43
CA SER A 37 8.78 -4.96 -15.32
C SER A 37 8.39 -5.84 -14.14
N CYS A 38 7.73 -5.26 -13.15
CA CYS A 38 7.16 -5.97 -12.00
C CYS A 38 5.72 -6.39 -12.28
N SER A 39 5.22 -7.46 -11.63
CA SER A 39 3.80 -7.84 -11.69
C SER A 39 3.06 -7.52 -10.40
N SER A 40 3.72 -7.70 -9.26
CA SER A 40 3.20 -7.39 -7.93
C SER A 40 4.19 -6.55 -7.13
N ASN A 41 3.72 -5.92 -6.04
CA ASN A 41 4.60 -5.20 -5.12
C ASN A 41 5.72 -6.09 -4.56
N SER A 42 5.49 -7.40 -4.44
CA SER A 42 6.45 -8.39 -3.98
C SER A 42 7.64 -8.61 -4.93
N ASP A 43 7.48 -8.30 -6.22
CA ASP A 43 8.60 -8.32 -7.19
C ASP A 43 9.60 -7.20 -6.90
N CYS A 44 9.15 -6.14 -6.22
CA CYS A 44 9.96 -4.97 -5.92
C CYS A 44 10.70 -5.15 -4.59
N SER A 45 12.03 -5.04 -4.62
CA SER A 45 12.83 -5.05 -3.39
C SER A 45 12.68 -3.76 -2.58
N GLY A 46 12.56 -3.89 -1.26
CA GLY A 46 12.51 -2.77 -0.30
C GLY A 46 11.09 -2.20 -0.10
N ASN A 47 10.99 -0.90 0.14
CA ASN A 47 9.70 -0.18 0.24
C ASN A 47 9.20 0.32 -1.13
N LYS A 48 9.54 -0.41 -2.20
CA LYS A 48 9.11 -0.11 -3.55
C LYS A 48 7.80 -0.83 -3.83
N ILE A 49 6.99 -0.24 -4.69
CA ILE A 49 5.69 -0.77 -5.08
C ILE A 49 5.64 -0.86 -6.61
N CYS A 50 4.89 -1.83 -7.11
CA CYS A 50 4.77 -2.03 -8.53
C CYS A 50 3.69 -1.10 -9.08
N CYS A 51 4.08 -0.16 -9.94
CA CYS A 51 3.17 0.87 -10.41
C CYS A 51 3.12 0.95 -11.93
N SER A 52 1.91 1.02 -12.50
CA SER A 52 1.72 1.32 -13.93
C SER A 52 2.04 2.78 -14.20
N GLN A 53 3.20 3.01 -14.81
CA GLN A 53 3.76 4.34 -15.01
C GLN A 53 4.02 4.55 -16.50
N GLY A 54 2.99 5.00 -17.22
CA GLY A 54 3.03 5.14 -18.67
C GLY A 54 2.84 3.78 -19.36
N CYS A 55 3.83 3.36 -20.15
CA CYS A 55 3.73 2.19 -21.02
C CYS A 55 4.20 0.86 -20.37
N GLY A 56 4.21 0.79 -19.04
CA GLY A 56 4.66 -0.39 -18.33
C GLY A 56 4.50 -0.28 -16.82
N LYS A 57 4.70 -1.41 -16.16
CA LYS A 57 4.79 -1.50 -14.71
C LYS A 57 6.25 -1.33 -14.31
N LYS A 58 6.52 -0.50 -13.32
CA LYS A 58 7.88 -0.30 -12.81
C LYS A 58 7.87 -0.19 -11.29
N CYS A 59 8.93 -0.67 -10.66
CA CYS A 59 9.12 -0.54 -9.22
C CYS A 59 9.45 0.91 -8.87
N VAL A 60 8.50 1.62 -8.27
CA VAL A 60 8.67 3.00 -7.79
C VAL A 60 8.72 3.03 -6.28
N SER A 61 9.38 4.03 -5.70
CA SER A 61 9.33 4.23 -4.25
C SER A 61 7.89 4.63 -3.87
N GLY A 62 7.19 3.73 -3.19
CA GLY A 62 5.81 3.96 -2.75
C GLY A 62 5.79 4.57 -1.36
N SER A 63 4.79 5.41 -1.09
CA SER A 63 4.47 5.79 0.28
C SER A 63 3.70 4.64 0.91
N THR A 64 4.37 3.75 1.64
CA THR A 64 3.69 2.78 2.50
C THR A 64 3.21 3.51 3.74
N SER A 65 2.00 4.07 3.71
CA SER A 65 1.33 4.54 4.92
C SER A 65 0.98 3.33 5.77
N LYS A 66 1.94 2.90 6.61
CA LYS A 66 1.69 1.97 7.70
C LYS A 66 0.85 2.73 8.72
N PHE A 67 -0.48 2.67 8.55
CA PHE A 67 -1.40 3.27 9.51
C PHE A 67 -1.41 2.41 10.78
N ARG A 68 -0.41 2.61 11.64
CA ARG A 68 -0.37 1.98 12.95
C ARG A 68 -1.30 2.76 13.88
N PHE A 69 -2.54 2.29 13.96
CA PHE A 69 -3.48 2.77 14.96
C PHE A 69 -2.99 2.32 16.35
N GLY A 70 -2.18 3.15 16.99
CA GLY A 70 -1.73 2.95 18.37
C GLY A 70 -2.86 3.27 19.34
N PHE A 71 -3.72 2.29 19.64
CA PHE A 71 -4.66 2.42 20.75
C PHE A 71 -3.94 2.20 22.08
N ARG A 72 -3.55 3.30 22.73
CA ARG A 72 -3.17 3.33 24.15
C ARG A 72 -4.45 3.19 24.97
N PHE A 73 -4.90 1.96 25.23
CA PHE A 73 -5.93 1.72 26.24
C PHE A 73 -5.37 2.10 27.62
N GLY A 74 -5.66 3.32 28.05
CA GLY A 74 -5.55 3.71 29.45
C GLY A 74 -6.50 2.84 30.25
N LYS A 75 -5.96 1.82 30.91
CA LYS A 75 -6.64 1.23 32.06
C LYS A 75 -6.62 2.26 33.18
N LYS A 76 -7.76 2.89 33.48
CA LYS A 76 -8.29 3.10 34.84
C LYS A 76 -9.81 3.24 34.75
#